data_AF-A0A7Y0ZY18-F1
#
_entry.id   AF-A0A7Y0ZY18-F1
#
_cell.length_a   1.000
_cell.length_b   1.000
_cell.length_c   1.000
_cell.angle_alpha   90.00
_cell.angle_beta   90.00
_cell.angle_gamma   90.00
#
_symmetry.space_group_name_H-M   'P 1'
#
loop_
_entity.id
_entity.type
_entity.pdbx_description
1 polymer ?
#
loop_
_entity_poly.entity_id
_entity_poly.type
_entity_poly.pdbx_seq_one_letter_code
_entity_poly.pdbx_strand_id
1 'polypeptide(L)'
;MNFVDTMLRDGTFKVPLPFSMRVEAAGIVEALGPNFPNLKVGDRVGHFSAFGAYAERWVIDANALIKLPDNMSSEKAAGVLSKGLTSSALLKQVHAVWASEAVVVHGASGARFAPLGKVTGRQCNRYRRFGKQGNFCWALVAKGIDPRAHRHLEGNARRLATANA
;
A
#
# COMPACT_ATOMS: atom_id res chain seq x y z
N MET A 1 9.26 -4.92 5.13
CA MET A 1 8.67 -5.17 6.46
C MET A 1 7.35 -4.41 6.56
N ASN A 2 6.31 -5.09 7.04
CA ASN A 2 4.96 -4.59 7.22
C ASN A 2 4.58 -4.66 8.70
N PHE A 3 3.64 -3.83 9.15
CA PHE A 3 3.18 -3.83 10.55
C PHE A 3 2.49 -5.15 10.94
N VAL A 4 1.95 -5.89 9.97
CA VAL A 4 1.42 -7.24 10.21
C VAL A 4 2.48 -8.21 10.71
N ASP A 5 3.75 -8.02 10.32
CA ASP A 5 4.84 -8.88 10.76
C ASP A 5 5.05 -8.77 12.29
N THR A 6 4.82 -7.58 12.88
CA THR A 6 4.93 -7.40 14.34
C THR A 6 3.76 -8.02 15.07
N MET A 7 2.54 -7.85 14.55
CA MET A 7 1.31 -8.42 15.12
C MET A 7 1.29 -9.95 15.07
N LEU A 8 1.96 -10.55 14.08
CA LEU A 8 2.17 -12.00 14.02
C LEU A 8 3.20 -12.46 15.05
N ARG A 9 4.27 -11.67 15.25
CA ARG A 9 5.36 -11.99 16.17
C ARG A 9 4.96 -11.85 17.64
N ASP A 10 4.14 -10.86 17.98
CA ASP A 10 3.67 -10.63 19.35
C ASP A 10 2.43 -11.46 19.74
N GLY A 11 1.87 -12.21 18.78
CA GLY A 11 0.73 -13.09 18.99
C GLY A 11 -0.63 -12.41 18.93
N THR A 12 -0.70 -11.11 18.58
CA THR A 12 -1.96 -10.40 18.29
C THR A 12 -2.75 -11.14 17.21
N PHE A 13 -2.07 -11.55 16.13
CA PHE A 13 -2.61 -12.46 15.14
C PHE A 13 -2.12 -13.87 15.39
N LYS A 14 -3.06 -14.73 15.80
CA LYS A 14 -2.80 -16.15 16.02
C LYS A 14 -2.64 -16.88 14.69
N VAL A 15 -1.53 -17.59 14.55
CA VAL A 15 -1.25 -18.47 13.42
C VAL A 15 -0.78 -19.83 13.95
N PRO A 16 -1.10 -20.94 13.28
CA PRO A 16 -0.54 -22.25 13.62
C PRO A 16 0.99 -22.22 13.57
N LEU A 17 1.63 -22.77 14.60
CA LEU A 17 3.09 -22.88 14.67
C LEU A 17 3.54 -24.30 14.26
N PRO A 18 4.71 -24.45 13.63
CA PRO A 18 5.63 -23.39 13.19
C PRO A 18 5.13 -22.69 11.92
N PHE A 19 5.44 -21.40 11.77
CA PHE A 19 5.21 -20.67 10.53
C PHE A 19 6.43 -19.82 10.17
N SER A 20 6.59 -19.56 8.87
CA SER A 20 7.62 -18.66 8.36
C SER A 20 7.04 -17.26 8.19
N MET A 21 7.72 -16.26 8.75
CA MET A 21 7.25 -14.87 8.72
C MET A 21 7.35 -14.21 7.34
N ARG A 22 6.75 -13.01 7.26
CA ARG A 22 6.67 -12.10 6.11
C ARG A 22 5.71 -12.56 5.01
N VAL A 23 4.90 -11.60 4.59
CA VAL A 23 3.80 -11.79 3.63
C VAL A 23 4.06 -11.18 2.24
N GLU A 24 5.24 -10.60 2.04
CA GLU A 24 5.58 -9.82 0.84
C GLU A 24 7.04 -10.04 0.41
N ALA A 25 7.27 -10.38 -0.86
CA ALA A 25 8.60 -10.50 -1.44
C ALA A 25 8.64 -10.10 -2.91
N ALA A 26 9.86 -9.95 -3.43
CA ALA A 26 10.17 -9.83 -4.84
C ALA A 26 11.43 -10.65 -5.15
N GLY A 27 11.47 -11.29 -6.33
CA GLY A 27 12.57 -12.13 -6.77
C GLY A 27 12.42 -12.57 -8.22
N ILE A 28 13.00 -13.72 -8.54
CA ILE A 28 12.98 -14.31 -9.88
C ILE A 28 12.33 -15.69 -9.84
N VAL A 29 11.64 -16.07 -10.92
CA VAL A 29 11.11 -17.43 -11.07
C VAL A 29 12.27 -18.38 -11.36
N GLU A 30 12.61 -19.25 -10.41
CA GLU A 30 13.64 -20.29 -10.60
C GLU A 30 13.08 -21.58 -11.22
N ALA A 31 11.83 -21.92 -10.89
CA ALA A 31 11.14 -23.11 -11.39
C ALA A 31 9.63 -22.85 -11.48
N LEU A 32 8.93 -23.55 -12.36
CA LEU A 32 7.50 -23.39 -12.60
C LEU A 32 6.86 -24.77 -12.85
N GLY A 33 5.68 -24.99 -12.27
CA GLY A 33 4.86 -26.15 -12.60
C GLY A 33 4.28 -26.06 -14.02
N PRO A 34 3.63 -27.13 -14.50
CA PRO A 34 2.91 -27.08 -15.77
C PRO A 34 1.76 -26.06 -15.73
N ASN A 35 1.33 -25.57 -16.89
CA ASN A 35 0.10 -24.79 -17.10
C ASN A 35 0.10 -23.32 -16.61
N PHE A 36 1.24 -22.63 -16.67
CA PHE A 36 1.32 -21.19 -16.39
C PHE A 36 1.82 -20.40 -17.62
N PRO A 37 1.00 -20.21 -18.67
CA PRO A 37 1.46 -19.60 -19.93
C PRO A 37 1.92 -18.14 -19.77
N ASN A 38 1.47 -17.48 -18.70
CA ASN A 38 1.76 -16.07 -18.43
C ASN A 38 3.07 -15.88 -17.64
N LEU A 39 3.77 -16.93 -17.24
CA LEU A 39 5.02 -16.88 -16.46
C LEU A 39 6.08 -17.79 -17.08
N LYS A 40 7.34 -17.42 -16.92
CA LYS A 40 8.49 -18.25 -17.30
C LYS A 40 9.63 -18.11 -16.31
N VAL A 41 10.50 -19.11 -16.28
CA VAL A 41 11.77 -19.05 -15.55
C VAL A 41 12.55 -17.80 -15.97
N GLY A 42 13.12 -17.09 -15.00
CA GLY A 42 13.80 -15.82 -15.17
C GLY A 42 12.90 -14.58 -15.10
N ASP A 43 11.57 -14.73 -15.10
CA ASP A 43 10.69 -13.58 -14.91
C ASP A 43 10.91 -12.97 -13.52
N ARG A 44 10.97 -11.64 -13.48
CA ARG A 44 11.00 -10.87 -12.23
C ARG A 44 9.59 -10.73 -11.69
N VAL A 45 9.37 -11.20 -10.47
CA VAL A 45 8.04 -11.29 -9.86
C VAL A 45 8.05 -10.82 -8.42
N GLY A 46 6.87 -10.43 -7.92
CA GLY A 46 6.64 -10.23 -6.49
C GLY A 46 5.24 -10.64 -6.08
N HIS A 47 5.00 -10.69 -4.78
CA HIS A 47 3.70 -11.05 -4.21
C HIS A 47 3.44 -10.33 -2.88
N PHE A 48 2.17 -10.25 -2.49
CA PHE A 48 1.71 -9.81 -1.16
C PHE A 48 0.48 -10.65 -0.77
N SER A 49 0.68 -11.92 -0.46
CA SER A 49 -0.44 -12.88 -0.33
C SER A 49 -0.12 -14.18 0.40
N ALA A 50 1.14 -14.46 0.71
CA ALA A 50 1.56 -15.73 1.29
C ALA A 50 2.68 -15.53 2.31
N PHE A 51 2.67 -16.34 3.37
CA PHE A 51 3.73 -16.42 4.36
C PHE A 51 5.00 -17.06 3.78
N GLY A 52 6.12 -16.91 4.48
CA GLY A 52 7.37 -17.57 4.13
C GLY A 52 8.35 -16.76 3.29
N ALA A 53 8.11 -15.46 3.13
CA ALA A 53 9.00 -14.58 2.39
C ALA A 53 10.33 -14.26 3.10
N TYR A 54 10.55 -14.70 4.34
CA TYR A 54 11.88 -14.74 4.98
C TYR A 54 12.62 -16.04 4.67
N ALA A 55 12.90 -16.25 3.39
CA ALA A 55 13.69 -17.36 2.88
C ALA A 55 14.42 -16.92 1.60
N GLU A 56 15.49 -17.62 1.24
CA GLU A 56 16.18 -17.41 -0.04
C GLU A 56 15.34 -17.91 -1.23
N ARG A 57 14.51 -18.94 -0.97
CA ARG A 57 13.58 -19.53 -1.93
C ARG A 57 12.23 -19.75 -1.26
N TRP A 58 11.15 -19.56 -2.01
CA TRP A 58 9.81 -19.83 -1.53
C TRP A 58 8.96 -20.46 -2.63
N VAL A 59 7.96 -21.24 -2.21
CA VAL A 59 6.97 -21.85 -3.10
C VAL A 59 5.65 -21.10 -2.92
N ILE A 60 5.04 -20.66 -4.00
CA ILE A 60 3.77 -19.94 -4.01
C ILE A 60 2.96 -20.33 -5.25
N ASP A 61 1.64 -20.23 -5.15
CA ASP A 61 0.76 -20.30 -6.31
C ASP A 61 1.16 -19.22 -7.32
N ALA A 62 1.45 -19.64 -8.56
CA ALA A 62 1.88 -18.73 -9.62
C ALA A 62 0.81 -17.69 -9.98
N ASN A 63 -0.48 -17.96 -9.71
CA ASN A 63 -1.56 -16.99 -9.89
C ASN A 63 -1.50 -15.82 -8.91
N ALA A 64 -0.76 -15.98 -7.81
CA ALA A 64 -0.55 -14.91 -6.83
C ALA A 64 0.67 -14.03 -7.15
N LEU A 65 1.44 -14.37 -8.19
CA LEU A 65 2.61 -13.60 -8.62
C LEU A 65 2.22 -12.43 -9.52
N ILE A 66 2.90 -11.31 -9.31
CA ILE A 66 2.79 -10.09 -10.10
C ILE A 66 4.11 -9.89 -10.81
N LYS A 67 4.09 -9.77 -12.14
CA LYS A 67 5.27 -9.41 -12.93
C LYS A 67 5.73 -8.00 -12.60
N LEU A 68 7.03 -7.86 -12.35
CA LEU A 68 7.64 -6.57 -12.10
C LEU A 68 8.00 -5.89 -13.42
N PRO A 69 7.70 -4.60 -13.58
CA PRO A 69 8.16 -3.85 -14.75
C PRO A 69 9.68 -3.65 -14.71
N ASP A 70 10.30 -3.52 -15.88
CA ASP A 70 11.76 -3.43 -16.02
C ASP A 70 12.35 -2.23 -15.25
N ASN A 71 11.58 -1.15 -15.14
CA ASN A 71 12.01 0.08 -14.45
C ASN A 71 11.85 0.03 -12.91
N MET A 72 11.47 -1.11 -12.33
CA MET A 72 11.28 -1.27 -10.89
C MET A 72 12.29 -2.28 -10.35
N SER A 73 13.19 -1.86 -9.45
CA SER A 73 14.10 -2.78 -8.77
C SER A 73 13.35 -3.73 -7.83
N SER A 74 13.94 -4.88 -7.52
CA SER A 74 13.31 -5.88 -6.65
C SER A 74 13.20 -5.37 -5.21
N GLU A 75 14.18 -4.60 -4.73
CA GLU A 75 14.15 -3.95 -3.41
C GLU A 75 12.98 -2.97 -3.32
N LYS A 76 12.76 -2.18 -4.37
CA LYS A 76 11.64 -1.26 -4.44
C LYS A 76 10.32 -2.01 -4.47
N ALA A 77 10.20 -3.04 -5.31
CA ALA A 77 9.00 -3.87 -5.39
C ALA A 77 8.65 -4.49 -4.03
N ALA A 78 9.61 -5.13 -3.38
CA ALA A 78 9.44 -5.77 -2.06
C ALA A 78 9.07 -4.80 -0.93
N GLY A 79 9.25 -3.48 -1.13
CA GLY A 79 8.85 -2.46 -0.18
C GLY A 79 7.44 -1.88 -0.41
N VAL A 80 6.90 -1.99 -1.62
CA VAL A 80 5.70 -1.24 -2.05
C VAL A 80 4.49 -2.07 -2.43
N LEU A 81 4.61 -3.38 -2.72
CA LEU A 81 3.50 -4.20 -3.21
C LEU A 81 2.30 -4.17 -2.27
N SER A 82 2.50 -4.47 -0.98
CA SER A 82 1.45 -4.48 0.04
C SER A 82 0.69 -3.15 0.09
N LYS A 83 1.44 -2.05 0.06
CA LYS A 83 0.95 -0.69 0.28
C LYS A 83 0.28 -0.14 -0.97
N GLY A 84 0.92 -0.36 -2.11
CA GLY A 84 0.46 0.05 -3.44
C GLY A 84 -0.79 -0.71 -3.87
N LEU A 85 -0.82 -2.04 -3.70
CA LEU A 85 -1.99 -2.86 -4.05
C LEU A 85 -3.17 -2.54 -3.15
N THR A 86 -2.97 -2.44 -1.83
CA THR A 86 -4.04 -2.05 -0.89
C THR A 86 -4.60 -0.68 -1.25
N SER A 87 -3.73 0.30 -1.48
CA SER A 87 -4.15 1.66 -1.86
C SER A 87 -4.88 1.68 -3.21
N SER A 88 -4.42 0.91 -4.18
CA SER A 88 -5.07 0.80 -5.49
C SER A 88 -6.45 0.13 -5.38
N ALA A 89 -6.58 -0.92 -4.57
CA ALA A 89 -7.86 -1.57 -4.34
C ALA A 89 -8.86 -0.59 -3.70
N LEU A 90 -8.45 0.16 -2.67
CA LEU A 90 -9.30 1.15 -2.02
C LEU A 90 -9.80 2.24 -2.98
N LEU A 91 -8.93 2.75 -3.84
CA LEU A 91 -9.24 3.88 -4.74
C LEU A 91 -9.92 3.50 -6.06
N LYS A 92 -9.93 2.21 -6.42
CA LYS A 92 -10.44 1.76 -7.72
C LYS A 92 -11.49 0.67 -7.64
N GLN A 93 -11.36 -0.24 -6.67
CA GLN A 93 -12.21 -1.41 -6.56
C GLN A 93 -13.27 -1.23 -5.45
N VAL A 94 -12.88 -0.69 -4.31
CA VAL A 94 -13.80 -0.44 -3.19
C VAL A 94 -14.63 0.82 -3.44
N HIS A 95 -13.96 1.93 -3.75
CA HIS A 95 -14.61 3.15 -4.22
C HIS A 95 -13.79 3.74 -5.35
N ALA A 96 -14.36 3.81 -6.55
CA ALA A 96 -13.70 4.43 -7.69
C ALA A 96 -13.67 5.95 -7.49
N VAL A 97 -12.54 6.47 -7.01
CA VAL A 97 -12.40 7.90 -6.72
C VAL A 97 -12.36 8.72 -8.01
N TRP A 98 -13.18 9.77 -8.06
CA TRP A 98 -13.24 10.70 -9.19
C TRP A 98 -12.40 11.96 -8.93
N ALA A 99 -11.97 12.63 -10.00
CA ALA A 99 -11.13 13.84 -9.89
C ALA A 99 -11.81 15.01 -9.14
N SER A 100 -13.15 15.02 -9.10
CA SER A 100 -13.96 16.01 -8.38
C SER A 100 -14.09 15.72 -6.89
N GLU A 101 -13.68 14.54 -6.42
CA GLU A 101 -13.84 14.10 -5.04
C GLU A 101 -12.63 14.46 -4.20
N ALA A 102 -12.88 14.76 -2.91
CA ALA A 102 -11.82 14.86 -1.92
C ALA A 102 -11.78 13.59 -1.06
N VAL A 103 -10.57 13.13 -0.75
CA VAL A 103 -10.34 11.95 0.08
C VAL A 103 -9.50 12.33 1.29
N VAL A 104 -9.93 11.91 2.47
CA VAL A 104 -9.12 12.07 3.70
C VAL A 104 -8.24 10.83 3.85
N VAL A 105 -6.92 11.01 3.95
CA VAL A 105 -5.95 9.92 4.06
C VAL A 105 -5.27 9.96 5.43
N HIS A 106 -5.77 9.16 6.37
CA HIS A 106 -5.16 9.10 7.70
C HIS A 106 -3.73 8.53 7.65
N GLY A 107 -2.82 9.16 8.40
CA GLY A 107 -1.44 8.70 8.52
C GLY A 107 -0.65 8.71 7.20
N ALA A 108 -0.82 9.73 6.35
CA ALA A 108 -0.19 9.74 5.01
C ALA A 108 1.36 9.78 5.02
N SER A 109 2.00 10.18 6.12
CA SER A 109 3.45 10.03 6.31
C SER A 109 3.87 8.60 6.65
N GLY A 110 2.93 7.74 7.01
CA GLY A 110 3.18 6.32 7.22
C GLY A 110 3.47 5.61 5.90
N ALA A 111 4.34 4.59 5.96
CA ALA A 111 4.73 3.84 4.78
C ALA A 111 3.52 3.34 3.97
N ARG A 112 2.41 2.99 4.63
CA ARG A 112 1.15 2.48 4.03
C ARG A 112 0.60 3.33 2.88
N PHE A 113 0.75 4.64 2.94
CA PHE A 113 0.16 5.56 1.95
C PHE A 113 1.19 6.40 1.19
N ALA A 114 2.48 6.27 1.50
CA ALA A 114 3.55 6.96 0.78
C ALA A 114 3.53 6.75 -0.76
N PRO A 115 3.14 5.57 -1.31
CA PRO A 115 3.03 5.40 -2.76
C PRO A 115 1.90 6.19 -3.44
N LEU A 116 0.86 6.60 -2.71
CA LEU A 116 -0.30 7.32 -3.27
C LEU A 116 0.09 8.65 -3.93
N GLY A 117 1.13 9.33 -3.41
CA GLY A 117 1.62 10.59 -3.97
C GLY A 117 2.27 10.49 -5.35
N LYS A 118 2.50 9.27 -5.87
CA LYS A 118 3.07 9.05 -7.21
C LYS A 118 2.14 8.29 -8.16
N VAL A 119 1.18 7.52 -7.65
CA VAL A 119 0.27 6.68 -8.46
C VAL A 119 -0.86 7.49 -9.14
N THR A 120 -1.13 8.72 -8.69
CA THR A 120 -2.22 9.57 -9.21
C THR A 120 -1.82 10.53 -10.33
N GLY A 121 -0.81 10.17 -11.15
CA GLY A 121 -0.24 11.00 -12.22
C GLY A 121 -1.19 11.46 -13.34
N ARG A 122 -2.50 11.18 -13.28
CA ARG A 122 -3.52 11.73 -14.18
C ARG A 122 -4.77 12.32 -13.51
N GLN A 123 -4.95 12.21 -12.18
CA GLN A 123 -6.25 12.50 -11.56
C GLN A 123 -6.25 13.40 -10.30
N CYS A 124 -5.10 13.70 -9.69
CA CYS A 124 -5.06 14.57 -8.51
C CYS A 124 -4.07 15.72 -8.70
N ASN A 125 -4.55 16.81 -9.29
CA ASN A 125 -3.76 18.04 -9.42
C ASN A 125 -3.83 18.83 -8.09
N ARG A 126 -2.65 19.00 -7.48
CA ARG A 126 -2.28 19.78 -6.26
C ARG A 126 -2.39 19.07 -4.90
N TYR A 127 -1.23 18.96 -4.27
CA TYR A 127 -1.02 18.66 -2.85
C TYR A 127 -1.03 19.96 -2.05
N ARG A 128 -1.66 19.98 -0.86
CA ARG A 128 -1.49 21.10 0.09
C ARG A 128 -1.05 20.57 1.45
N ARG A 129 0.10 21.07 1.92
CA ARG A 129 0.74 20.72 3.19
C ARG A 129 0.04 21.49 4.32
N PHE A 130 -0.50 20.81 5.32
CA PHE A 130 -1.04 21.44 6.53
C PHE A 130 -0.28 20.93 7.76
N GLY A 131 0.31 21.84 8.56
CA GLY A 131 0.79 21.60 9.93
C GLY A 131 2.20 21.02 10.12
N LYS A 132 2.85 21.41 11.24
CA LYS A 132 4.21 21.03 11.69
C LYS A 132 4.18 19.87 12.70
N GLN A 133 5.27 19.10 12.69
CA GLN A 133 5.71 17.96 13.52
C GLN A 133 5.00 17.68 14.86
N GLY A 134 4.63 16.40 15.03
CA GLY A 134 4.07 15.80 16.25
C GLY A 134 2.57 15.55 16.12
N ASN A 135 2.15 14.27 16.10
CA ASN A 135 0.79 13.77 15.85
C ASN A 135 0.23 14.10 14.44
N PHE A 136 0.69 13.32 13.47
CA PHE A 136 0.55 13.56 12.03
C PHE A 136 -0.82 13.17 11.46
N CYS A 137 -1.72 14.15 11.29
CA CYS A 137 -2.83 14.09 10.34
C CYS A 137 -2.43 14.74 9.01
N TRP A 138 -2.60 14.02 7.92
CA TRP A 138 -2.41 14.52 6.56
C TRP A 138 -3.75 14.42 5.83
N ALA A 139 -4.20 15.48 5.17
CA ALA A 139 -5.36 15.42 4.29
C ALA A 139 -4.87 15.63 2.85
N LEU A 140 -5.19 14.68 1.95
CA LEU A 140 -4.91 14.81 0.53
C LEU A 140 -6.18 15.31 -0.18
N VAL A 141 -6.33 16.63 -0.31
CA VAL A 141 -7.47 17.22 -1.04
C VAL A 141 -7.11 17.30 -2.52
N ALA A 142 -7.63 16.38 -3.34
CA ALA A 142 -7.71 16.58 -4.79
C ALA A 142 -8.81 17.64 -5.07
N LYS A 143 -8.53 18.59 -5.96
CA LYS A 143 -9.33 19.83 -6.10
C LYS A 143 -10.64 19.61 -6.87
N GLY A 144 -11.77 19.86 -6.19
CA GLY A 144 -13.10 20.07 -6.78
C GLY A 144 -14.14 20.79 -5.89
N ILE A 145 -13.76 21.26 -4.69
CA ILE A 145 -14.72 21.72 -3.67
C ILE A 145 -14.91 23.26 -3.68
N ASP A 146 -16.18 23.71 -3.55
CA ASP A 146 -16.57 25.10 -3.23
C ASP A 146 -15.76 25.64 -2.03
N PRO A 147 -15.14 26.84 -2.14
CA PRO A 147 -14.43 27.50 -1.03
C PRO A 147 -15.18 27.56 0.32
N ARG A 148 -16.52 27.47 0.33
CA ARG A 148 -17.33 27.43 1.56
C ARG A 148 -17.29 26.10 2.30
N ALA A 149 -17.28 24.97 1.60
CA ALA A 149 -17.18 23.64 2.21
C ALA A 149 -15.76 23.34 2.75
N HIS A 150 -14.74 24.02 2.20
CA HIS A 150 -13.35 23.98 2.68
C HIS A 150 -13.20 24.39 4.16
N ARG A 151 -13.87 25.48 4.59
CA ARG A 151 -13.80 25.97 5.97
C ARG A 151 -14.44 25.01 6.98
N HIS A 152 -15.45 24.25 6.56
CA HIS A 152 -16.13 23.29 7.42
C HIS A 152 -15.27 22.04 7.67
N LEU A 153 -14.60 21.52 6.63
CA LEU A 153 -13.67 20.40 6.74
C LEU A 153 -12.40 20.78 7.54
N GLU A 154 -11.89 22.00 7.40
CA GLU A 154 -10.79 22.51 8.24
C GLU A 154 -11.21 22.61 9.72
N GLY A 155 -12.44 23.06 9.99
CA GLY A 155 -13.01 23.10 11.34
C GLY A 155 -13.14 21.70 11.96
N ASN A 156 -13.63 20.73 11.19
CA ASN A 156 -13.80 19.35 11.64
C ASN A 156 -12.47 18.61 11.83
N ALA A 157 -11.50 18.83 10.93
CA ALA A 157 -10.14 18.28 11.08
C ALA A 157 -9.42 18.85 12.32
N ARG A 158 -9.59 20.14 12.62
CA ARG A 158 -9.07 20.75 13.86
C ARG A 158 -9.75 20.18 15.11
N ARG A 159 -11.09 20.01 15.10
CA ARG A 159 -11.84 19.42 16.21
C ARG A 159 -11.46 17.96 16.48
N LEU A 160 -11.26 17.17 15.43
CA LEU A 160 -10.82 15.77 15.54
C LEU A 160 -9.36 15.65 16.04
N ALA A 161 -8.51 16.62 15.71
CA ALA A 161 -7.13 16.67 16.21
C ALA A 161 -7.05 17.07 17.69
N THR A 162 -8.00 17.87 18.19
CA THR A 162 -8.08 18.27 19.61
C THR A 162 -8.87 17.30 20.49
N ALA A 163 -9.73 16.46 19.91
CA ALA A 163 -10.55 15.49 20.66
C ALA A 163 -9.82 14.20 21.05
N ASN A 164 -8.61 13.97 20.51
CA ASN A 164 -7.76 12.80 20.81
C ASN A 164 -6.39 13.21 21.40
N ALA A 165 -6.32 14.37 22.05
CA ALA A 165 -5.15 14.86 22.80
C ALA A 165 -5.42 14.80 24.30
#